data_AF-A0A382W6W4-F1
#
_entry.id   AF-A0A382W6W4-F1
#
_cell.length_a   1.000
_cell.length_b   1.000
_cell.length_c   1.000
_cell.angle_alpha   90.00
_cell.angle_beta   90.00
_cell.angle_gamma   90.00
#
_symmetry.space_group_name_H-M   'P 1'
#
loop_
_entity.id
_entity.type
_entity.pdbx_description
1 polymer ?
#
loop_
_entity_poly.entity_id
_entity_poly.type
_entity_poly.pdbx_seq_one_letter_code
_entity_poly.pdbx_strand_id
1 'polypeptide(L)'
;MAINRNRELSQVASVIIVDDANKNVGIATTSAPKVGIGKTDPAYKLDVVGAINSNTDVKINGVSIPESALADATALAIALG
;
A
#
# COMPACT_ATOMS: atom_id res chain seq x y z
N MET A 1 -32.61 23.34 15.11
CA MET A 1 -32.37 22.53 13.89
C MET A 1 -31.09 21.73 14.12
N ALA A 2 -31.20 20.44 14.46
CA ALA A 2 -30.03 19.61 14.74
C ALA A 2 -29.38 19.18 13.42
N ILE A 3 -28.15 19.63 13.16
CA ILE A 3 -27.37 19.09 12.04
C ILE A 3 -26.92 17.71 12.50
N ASN A 4 -27.63 16.67 12.07
CA ASN A 4 -27.14 15.30 12.15
C ASN A 4 -25.98 15.16 11.17
N ARG A 5 -24.80 15.68 11.54
CA ARG A 5 -23.56 15.31 10.88
C ARG A 5 -23.41 13.83 11.14
N ASN A 6 -23.75 13.00 10.16
CA ASN A 6 -23.59 11.56 10.23
C ASN A 6 -22.14 11.28 10.61
N ARG A 7 -21.92 10.99 11.90
CA ARG A 7 -20.58 11.00 12.52
C ARG A 7 -19.66 10.01 11.83
N GLU A 8 -20.24 8.98 11.24
CA GLU A 8 -19.56 7.93 10.48
C GLU A 8 -19.13 8.41 9.08
N LEU A 9 -20.03 8.99 8.28
CA LEU A 9 -19.67 9.48 6.93
C LEU A 9 -18.61 10.59 7.00
N SER A 10 -18.69 11.49 7.98
CA SER A 10 -17.69 12.55 8.13
C SER A 10 -16.31 12.03 8.57
N GLN A 11 -16.23 10.89 9.25
CA GLN A 11 -14.96 10.29 9.69
C GLN A 11 -14.41 9.31 8.64
N VAL A 12 -15.26 8.47 8.07
CA VAL A 12 -14.88 7.44 7.09
C VAL A 12 -14.64 8.00 5.69
N ALA A 13 -15.39 9.03 5.25
CA ALA A 13 -15.14 9.67 3.94
C ALA A 13 -13.81 10.43 3.87
N SER A 14 -13.18 10.73 5.02
CA SER A 14 -11.83 11.31 5.04
C SER A 14 -10.73 10.28 4.70
N VAL A 15 -11.00 9.00 4.94
CA VAL A 15 -10.05 7.89 4.77
C VAL A 15 -10.28 7.14 3.47
N ILE A 16 -11.54 6.93 3.11
CA ILE A 16 -11.96 6.17 1.91
C ILE A 16 -12.44 7.15 0.85
N ILE A 17 -11.78 7.12 -0.31
CA ILE A 17 -12.20 7.89 -1.49
C ILE A 17 -12.86 6.94 -2.48
N VAL A 18 -14.08 7.30 -2.83
CA VAL A 18 -14.87 6.60 -3.85
C VAL A 18 -14.79 7.42 -5.12
N ASP A 19 -14.13 6.87 -6.13
CA ASP A 19 -14.13 7.42 -7.47
C ASP A 19 -15.34 6.84 -8.22
N ASP A 20 -16.41 7.63 -8.37
CA ASP A 20 -17.62 7.20 -9.08
C ASP A 20 -17.39 7.01 -10.59
N ALA A 21 -16.43 7.74 -11.17
CA ALA A 21 -16.14 7.67 -12.60
C ALA A 21 -15.46 6.34 -12.96
N ASN A 22 -14.48 5.91 -12.16
CA ASN A 22 -13.76 4.65 -12.40
C ASN A 22 -14.25 3.48 -11.53
N LYS A 23 -15.24 3.71 -10.66
CA LYS A 23 -15.77 2.72 -9.70
C LYS A 23 -14.70 2.13 -8.77
N ASN A 24 -13.61 2.87 -8.58
CA ASN A 24 -12.50 2.47 -7.72
C ASN A 24 -12.76 2.97 -6.30
N VAL A 25 -12.42 2.15 -5.31
CA VAL A 25 -12.40 2.54 -3.91
C VAL A 25 -10.94 2.51 -3.44
N GLY A 26 -10.38 3.69 -3.19
CA GLY A 26 -9.00 3.85 -2.76
C GLY A 26 -8.90 4.37 -1.34
N ILE A 27 -7.86 3.94 -0.62
CA ILE A 27 -7.42 4.64 0.58
C ILE A 27 -6.47 5.74 0.10
N ALA A 28 -6.66 6.98 0.54
CA ALA A 28 -5.65 8.04 0.41
C ALA A 28 -5.36 8.55 -1.04
N THR A 29 -6.25 9.36 -1.65
CA THR A 29 -6.05 10.03 -2.97
C THR A 29 -5.96 11.57 -2.94
N THR A 30 -5.79 12.21 -1.79
CA THR A 30 -5.46 13.65 -1.72
C THR A 30 -3.99 13.90 -2.11
N SER A 31 -3.49 15.14 -2.02
CA SER A 31 -2.17 15.49 -2.57
C SER A 31 -0.96 14.81 -1.89
N ALA A 32 -1.07 14.35 -0.64
CA ALA A 32 0.02 13.66 0.07
C ALA A 32 -0.40 12.68 1.18
N PRO A 33 -1.46 11.88 1.02
CA PRO A 33 -1.91 10.97 2.07
C PRO A 33 -0.99 9.74 2.13
N LYS A 34 -0.83 9.23 3.34
CA LYS A 34 0.10 8.16 3.66
C LYS A 34 -0.60 7.12 4.53
N VAL A 35 -0.25 5.86 4.32
CA VAL A 35 -0.73 4.74 5.14
C VAL A 35 0.42 4.24 5.98
N GLY A 36 0.29 4.35 7.29
CA GLY A 36 1.22 3.77 8.25
C GLY A 36 0.62 2.51 8.88
N ILE A 37 1.30 1.37 8.76
CA ILE A 37 0.94 0.12 9.45
C ILE A 37 1.93 -0.09 10.59
N GLY A 38 1.46 0.06 11.82
CA GLY A 38 2.35 0.10 13.00
C GLY A 38 3.25 1.34 13.04
N LYS A 39 2.98 2.36 12.21
CA LYS A 39 3.74 3.62 12.13
C LYS A 39 2.79 4.82 12.14
N THR A 40 2.91 5.68 13.14
CA THR A 40 2.05 6.89 13.27
C THR A 40 2.46 8.01 12.32
N ASP A 41 3.76 8.11 12.02
CA ASP A 41 4.34 9.16 11.18
C ASP A 41 5.10 8.53 10.00
N PRO A 42 4.37 8.04 8.98
CA PRO A 42 5.00 7.51 7.78
C PRO A 42 5.79 8.60 7.04
N ALA A 43 7.03 8.30 6.67
CA ALA A 43 7.87 9.12 5.80
C ALA A 43 7.45 8.97 4.34
N TYR A 44 7.00 7.78 3.93
CA TYR A 44 6.60 7.44 2.56
C TYR A 44 5.08 7.24 2.43
N LYS A 45 4.59 7.02 1.21
CA LYS A 45 3.14 6.80 0.97
C LYS A 45 2.61 5.54 1.64
N LEU A 46 3.45 4.52 1.80
CA LEU A 46 3.17 3.34 2.59
C LEU A 46 4.43 3.04 3.43
N ASP A 47 4.27 3.04 4.75
CA ASP A 47 5.30 2.56 5.67
C ASP A 47 4.71 1.47 6.57
N VAL A 48 5.41 0.35 6.66
CA VAL A 48 5.02 -0.80 7.47
C VAL A 48 6.15 -1.10 8.45
N VAL A 49 5.85 -1.07 9.74
CA VAL A 49 6.76 -1.60 10.76
C VAL A 49 6.48 -3.10 10.88
N GLY A 50 7.40 -3.91 10.34
CA GLY A 50 7.31 -5.37 10.37
C GLY A 50 7.34 -6.01 8.99
N ALA A 51 7.00 -7.29 8.93
CA ALA A 51 6.99 -8.06 7.69
C ALA A 51 5.74 -7.78 6.84
N ILE A 52 5.92 -7.81 5.52
CA ILE A 52 4.83 -7.83 4.55
C ILE A 52 4.64 -9.28 4.11
N ASN A 53 3.44 -9.84 4.34
CA ASN A 53 3.07 -11.16 3.84
C ASN A 53 2.13 -11.01 2.64
N SER A 54 2.57 -11.50 1.48
CA SER A 54 1.77 -11.51 0.24
C SER A 54 1.62 -12.94 -0.24
N ASN A 55 0.40 -13.33 -0.61
CA ASN A 55 0.14 -14.68 -1.15
C ASN A 55 0.62 -14.84 -2.59
N THR A 56 0.90 -13.74 -3.29
CA THR A 56 1.29 -13.75 -4.70
C THR A 56 2.62 -13.06 -4.90
N ASP A 57 2.65 -11.73 -4.78
CA ASP A 57 3.84 -10.97 -5.15
C ASP A 57 3.92 -9.60 -4.46
N VAL A 58 5.12 -9.02 -4.47
CA VAL A 58 5.43 -7.62 -4.19
C VAL A 58 6.30 -7.11 -5.34
N LYS A 59 5.80 -6.12 -6.08
CA LYS A 59 6.48 -5.56 -7.26
C LYS A 59 7.02 -4.16 -7.01
N ILE A 60 8.22 -3.89 -7.50
CA ILE A 60 8.81 -2.55 -7.54
C ILE A 60 8.99 -2.16 -9.00
N ASN A 61 8.32 -1.07 -9.42
CA ASN A 61 8.31 -0.61 -10.81
C ASN A 61 7.94 -1.73 -11.82
N GLY A 62 6.98 -2.58 -11.45
CA GLY A 62 6.52 -3.71 -12.27
C GLY A 62 7.38 -4.98 -12.19
N VAL A 63 8.53 -4.96 -11.51
CA VAL A 63 9.43 -6.11 -11.36
C VAL A 63 9.13 -6.85 -10.06
N SER A 64 8.90 -8.15 -10.16
CA SER A 64 8.65 -9.05 -9.03
C SER A 64 9.93 -9.24 -8.20
N ILE A 65 9.88 -8.89 -6.91
CA ILE A 65 11.03 -9.07 -5.99
C ILE A 65 11.40 -10.54 -5.76
N PRO A 66 10.44 -11.49 -5.65
CA PRO A 66 10.78 -12.91 -5.52
C PRO A 66 11.50 -13.46 -6.76
N GLU A 67 11.09 -13.05 -7.96
CA GLU A 67 11.70 -13.52 -9.22
C GLU A 67 13.12 -13.00 -9.37
N SER A 68 13.37 -11.72 -9.08
CA SER A 68 14.73 -11.16 -9.13
C SER A 68 15.65 -11.78 -8.07
N ALA A 69 15.16 -11.98 -6.85
CA ALA A 69 15.95 -12.61 -5.79
C ALA A 69 16.34 -14.07 -6.13
N LEU A 70 15.41 -14.83 -6.73
CA LEU A 70 15.69 -16.21 -7.15
C LEU A 70 16.64 -16.25 -8.35
N ALA A 71 16.52 -15.32 -9.29
CA ALA A 71 17.44 -15.17 -10.42
C ALA A 71 18.86 -14.86 -9.94
N ASP A 72 19.03 -13.91 -9.01
CA ASP A 72 20.33 -13.58 -8.42
C ASP A 72 20.93 -14.77 -7.66
N ALA A 73 20.11 -15.49 -6.87
CA ALA A 73 20.56 -16.69 -6.16
C ALA A 73 21.00 -17.80 -7.12
N THR A 74 20.26 -18.00 -8.22
CA THR A 74 20.59 -18.98 -9.26
C THR A 74 21.86 -18.59 -10.00
N ALA A 75 22.01 -17.31 -10.34
CA ALA A 75 23.21 -16.78 -10.99
C ALA A 75 24.45 -16.96 -10.10
N LEU A 76 24.32 -16.68 -8.79
CA LEU A 76 25.39 -16.90 -7.83
C LEU A 76 25.75 -18.38 -7.68
N ALA A 77 24.76 -19.27 -7.62
CA ALA A 77 25.00 -20.71 -7.55
C ALA A 77 25.80 -21.22 -8.77
N ILE A 78 25.38 -20.84 -9.99
CA ILE A 78 26.08 -21.20 -11.23
C ILE A 78 27.50 -20.58 -11.28
N ALA A 79 27.67 -19.37 -10.75
CA ALA A 79 28.96 -18.70 -10.73
C ALA A 79 29.95 -19.33 -9.73
N LEU A 80 29.45 -19.98 -8.68
CA LEU A 80 30.27 -20.61 -7.63
C LEU A 80 30.51 -22.12 -7.87
N GLY A 81 29.73 -22.80 -8.73
CA GLY A 81 29.96 -24.18 -9.17
C GLY A 81 28.76 -25.09 -8.96
#